data_AF-A0A3D0H341-F1
#
_entry.id   AF-A0A3D0H341-F1
#
_cell.length_a   1.000
_cell.length_b   1.000
_cell.length_c   1.000
_cell.angle_alpha   90.00
_cell.angle_beta   90.00
_cell.angle_gamma   90.00
#
_symmetry.space_group_name_H-M   'P 1'
#
loop_
_entity.id
_entity.type
_entity.pdbx_description
1 polymer ?
#
loop_
_entity_poly.entity_id
_entity_poly.type
_entity_poly.pdbx_seq_one_letter_code
_entity_poly.pdbx_strand_id
1 'polypeptide(L)'
;NVITALQMERLLAPHGPYNRVLRPSDGMEPDSIGFVLCAGSRDKSMGVSYCSRVCCMYSIKQAMLLSGSLPLADISIYYMDIRAFGKGYEQFYQNAMAMGIQFVKGKVATIAAGEDGKARLRYEAQEAGGGVSVAEHDLVVLSLG
;
A
#
# COMPACT_ATOMS: atom_id res chain seq x y z
N ASN A 1 0.61 -9.34 9.96
CA ASN A 1 -0.20 -8.16 9.56
C ASN A 1 -0.11 -7.84 8.07
N VAL A 2 -0.56 -8.78 7.23
CA VAL A 2 -0.64 -8.57 5.77
C VAL A 2 -2.08 -8.84 5.36
N ILE A 3 -2.70 -7.89 4.67
CA ILE A 3 -4.09 -7.97 4.22
C ILE A 3 -4.20 -7.61 2.74
N THR A 4 -5.33 -7.94 2.11
CA THR A 4 -5.64 -7.54 0.74
C THR A 4 -6.32 -6.17 0.71
N ALA A 5 -6.27 -5.50 -0.44
CA ALA A 5 -6.99 -4.24 -0.65
C ALA A 5 -8.51 -4.37 -0.42
N LEU A 6 -9.11 -5.54 -0.64
CA LEU A 6 -10.54 -5.76 -0.39
C LEU A 6 -10.83 -5.87 1.11
N GLN A 7 -9.93 -6.47 1.88
CA GLN A 7 -10.02 -6.45 3.35
C GLN A 7 -9.88 -5.02 3.88
N MET A 8 -8.94 -4.23 3.34
CA MET A 8 -8.80 -2.82 3.69
C MET A 8 -10.07 -2.02 3.35
N GLU A 9 -10.73 -2.29 2.23
CA GLU A 9 -12.01 -1.66 1.89
C GLU A 9 -13.10 -1.97 2.94
N ARG A 10 -13.15 -3.19 3.47
CA ARG A 10 -14.07 -3.56 4.55
C ARG A 10 -13.73 -2.86 5.87
N LEU A 11 -12.45 -2.66 6.18
CA LEU A 11 -12.01 -1.94 7.37
C LEU A 11 -12.33 -0.45 7.30
N LEU A 12 -12.20 0.16 6.12
CA LEU A 12 -12.51 1.58 5.87
C LEU A 12 -14.00 1.86 5.71
N ALA A 13 -14.83 0.84 5.45
CA ALA A 13 -16.25 1.03 5.27
C ALA A 13 -16.91 1.59 6.55
N PRO A 14 -17.83 2.58 6.45
CA PRO A 14 -18.56 3.09 7.61
C PRO A 14 -19.41 2.04 8.34
N HIS A 15 -19.79 0.98 7.64
CA HIS A 15 -20.47 -0.21 8.16
C HIS A 15 -19.52 -1.43 8.15
N GLY A 16 -18.24 -1.16 8.39
CA GLY A 16 -17.19 -2.15 8.52
C GLY A 16 -17.36 -2.99 9.78
N PRO A 17 -16.64 -4.11 9.89
CA PRO A 17 -16.80 -5.04 11.01
C PRO A 17 -16.43 -4.43 12.38
N TYR A 18 -15.54 -3.45 12.40
CA TYR A 18 -14.97 -2.90 13.64
C TYR A 18 -15.15 -1.38 13.80
N ASN A 19 -15.73 -0.69 12.79
CA ASN A 19 -15.81 0.77 12.71
C ASN A 19 -14.46 1.53 12.89
N ARG A 20 -13.33 0.80 12.83
CA ARG A 20 -11.96 1.28 12.97
C ARG A 20 -11.03 0.41 12.12
N VAL A 21 -9.88 0.94 11.77
CA VAL A 21 -8.83 0.21 11.04
C VAL A 21 -7.89 -0.44 12.04
N LEU A 22 -8.04 -1.76 12.22
CA LEU A 22 -7.30 -2.53 13.22
C LEU A 22 -6.39 -3.56 12.56
N ARG A 23 -5.23 -3.82 13.17
CA ARG A 23 -4.30 -4.88 12.79
C ARG A 23 -4.94 -6.25 13.08
N PRO A 24 -4.90 -7.20 12.14
CA PRO A 24 -5.48 -8.53 12.38
C PRO A 24 -4.79 -9.34 13.48
N SER A 25 -3.51 -9.07 13.80
CA SER A 25 -2.76 -9.83 14.81
C SER A 25 -3.24 -9.59 16.24
N ASP A 26 -3.51 -8.34 16.58
CA ASP A 26 -3.66 -7.88 17.97
C ASP A 26 -4.79 -6.87 18.17
N GLY A 27 -5.44 -6.44 17.10
CA GLY A 27 -6.55 -5.49 17.16
C GLY A 27 -6.15 -4.05 17.49
N MET A 28 -4.85 -3.71 17.47
CA MET A 28 -4.39 -2.32 17.65
C MET A 28 -4.50 -1.52 16.35
N GLU A 29 -4.52 -0.20 16.44
CA GLU A 29 -4.41 0.66 15.25
C GLU A 29 -2.95 0.65 14.73
N PRO A 30 -2.74 0.60 13.41
CA PRO A 30 -1.40 0.68 12.84
C PRO A 30 -0.91 2.14 12.80
N ASP A 31 0.31 2.38 13.27
CA ASP A 31 1.00 3.67 13.13
C ASP A 31 1.74 3.76 11.79
N SER A 32 2.04 2.62 11.15
CA SER A 32 2.67 2.58 9.84
C SER A 32 2.02 1.58 8.89
N ILE A 33 1.67 2.05 7.68
CA ILE A 33 0.94 1.27 6.66
C ILE A 33 1.69 1.29 5.32
N GLY A 34 2.00 0.10 4.80
CA GLY A 34 2.62 -0.06 3.48
C GLY A 34 1.68 -0.66 2.44
N PHE A 35 1.43 0.02 1.33
CA PHE A 35 0.74 -0.52 0.17
C PHE A 35 1.73 -1.08 -0.85
N VAL A 36 1.52 -2.33 -1.29
CA VAL A 36 2.35 -2.99 -2.29
C VAL A 36 1.59 -3.05 -3.61
N LEU A 37 1.94 -2.18 -4.56
CA LEU A 37 1.33 -2.18 -5.88
C LEU A 37 1.81 -3.36 -6.73
N CYS A 38 0.98 -3.71 -7.72
CA CYS A 38 1.23 -4.82 -8.64
C CYS A 38 1.36 -6.19 -7.95
N ALA A 39 0.81 -6.36 -6.74
CA ALA A 39 0.68 -7.68 -6.14
C ALA A 39 -0.25 -8.52 -7.03
N GLY A 40 0.23 -9.59 -7.65
CA GLY A 40 -0.61 -10.35 -8.59
C GLY A 40 -0.71 -9.76 -10.00
N SER A 41 0.05 -8.72 -10.35
CA SER A 41 0.05 -8.14 -11.70
C SER A 41 1.44 -7.79 -12.17
N ARG A 42 1.64 -7.68 -13.49
CA ARG A 42 2.94 -7.33 -14.09
C ARG A 42 4.07 -8.22 -13.55
N ASP A 43 3.75 -9.48 -13.33
CA ASP A 43 4.66 -10.50 -12.83
C ASP A 43 4.67 -11.72 -13.76
N LYS A 44 5.77 -11.85 -14.50
CA LYS A 44 5.96 -12.95 -15.45
C LYS A 44 6.15 -14.29 -14.74
N SER A 45 6.71 -14.33 -13.52
CA SER A 45 6.91 -15.61 -12.82
C SER A 45 5.60 -16.26 -12.40
N MET A 46 4.53 -15.47 -12.29
CA MET A 46 3.16 -15.96 -12.03
C MET A 46 2.31 -16.10 -13.29
N GLY A 47 2.89 -15.90 -14.48
CA GLY A 47 2.15 -15.91 -15.75
C GLY A 47 1.24 -14.68 -15.96
N VAL A 48 1.33 -13.65 -15.12
CA VAL A 48 0.49 -12.45 -15.18
C VAL A 48 1.28 -11.26 -15.70
N SER A 49 1.49 -11.19 -17.02
CA SER A 49 2.27 -10.11 -17.64
C SER A 49 1.53 -8.77 -17.78
N TYR A 50 0.21 -8.76 -17.61
CA TYR A 50 -0.63 -7.58 -17.78
C TYR A 50 -0.75 -6.74 -16.51
N CYS A 51 -1.22 -5.51 -16.68
CA CYS A 51 -1.57 -4.61 -15.59
C CYS A 51 -3.08 -4.64 -15.36
N SER A 52 -3.51 -4.77 -14.10
CA SER A 52 -4.93 -4.75 -13.73
C SER A 52 -5.61 -3.38 -13.76
N ARG A 53 -4.88 -2.33 -14.17
CA ARG A 53 -5.34 -0.96 -14.42
C ARG A 53 -5.89 -0.16 -13.23
N VAL A 54 -6.53 -0.81 -12.25
CA VAL A 54 -7.25 -0.14 -11.16
C VAL A 54 -6.46 -0.04 -9.86
N CYS A 55 -5.45 -0.90 -9.68
CA CYS A 55 -4.74 -1.05 -8.40
C CYS A 55 -3.97 0.18 -7.95
N CYS A 56 -3.45 1.00 -8.88
CA CYS A 56 -2.86 2.29 -8.51
C CYS A 56 -3.90 3.21 -7.86
N MET A 57 -5.07 3.35 -8.50
CA MET A 57 -6.05 4.36 -8.10
C MET A 57 -6.82 3.99 -6.84
N TYR A 58 -7.23 2.73 -6.67
CA TYR A 58 -7.88 2.35 -5.42
C TYR A 58 -6.92 2.43 -4.24
N SER A 59 -5.62 2.17 -4.43
CA SER A 59 -4.63 2.23 -3.34
C SER A 59 -4.42 3.67 -2.91
N ILE A 60 -4.31 4.61 -3.85
CA ILE A 60 -4.25 6.04 -3.56
C ILE A 60 -5.53 6.48 -2.84
N LYS A 61 -6.72 6.04 -3.31
CA LYS A 61 -8.00 6.34 -2.63
C LYS A 61 -8.00 5.85 -1.19
N GLN A 62 -7.62 4.58 -0.97
CA GLN A 62 -7.59 3.99 0.36
C GLN A 62 -6.56 4.69 1.26
N ALA A 63 -5.39 5.06 0.75
CA ALA A 63 -4.38 5.83 1.48
C ALA A 63 -4.90 7.22 1.90
N MET A 64 -5.60 7.94 1.01
CA MET A 64 -6.23 9.22 1.35
C MET A 64 -7.31 9.06 2.43
N LEU A 65 -8.16 8.02 2.34
CA LEU A 65 -9.14 7.74 3.39
C LEU A 65 -8.46 7.42 4.72
N LEU A 66 -7.38 6.63 4.71
CA LEU A 66 -6.60 6.31 5.89
C LEU A 66 -5.99 7.55 6.53
N SER A 67 -5.45 8.50 5.76
CA SER A 67 -4.94 9.75 6.36
C SER A 67 -6.02 10.59 7.06
N GLY A 68 -7.29 10.41 6.70
CA GLY A 68 -8.42 11.00 7.43
C GLY A 68 -8.82 10.20 8.67
N SER A 69 -8.79 8.87 8.60
CA SER A 69 -9.18 7.98 9.71
C SER A 69 -8.09 7.79 10.77
N LEU A 70 -6.82 7.84 10.35
CA LEU A 70 -5.61 7.65 11.14
C LEU A 70 -4.63 8.80 10.81
N PRO A 71 -4.87 10.02 11.29
CA PRO A 71 -4.12 11.21 10.88
C PRO A 71 -2.65 11.22 11.32
N LEU A 72 -2.27 10.34 12.25
CA LEU A 72 -0.89 10.19 12.72
C LEU A 72 -0.15 9.02 12.05
N ALA A 73 -0.82 8.22 11.22
CA ALA A 73 -0.21 7.06 10.62
C ALA A 73 0.64 7.42 9.40
N ASP A 74 1.84 6.86 9.33
CA ASP A 74 2.72 6.96 8.17
C ASP A 74 2.25 6.00 7.07
N ILE A 75 1.89 6.54 5.90
CA ILE A 75 1.39 5.74 4.77
C ILE A 75 2.39 5.79 3.63
N SER A 76 2.85 4.62 3.20
CA SER A 76 3.79 4.44 2.09
C SER A 76 3.20 3.58 0.99
N ILE A 77 3.34 4.00 -0.27
CA ILE A 77 2.92 3.25 -1.46
C ILE A 77 4.17 2.85 -2.24
N TYR A 78 4.44 1.54 -2.31
CA TYR A 78 5.53 0.96 -3.08
C TYR A 78 5.08 0.67 -4.50
N TYR A 79 5.73 1.28 -5.49
CA TYR A 79 5.29 1.22 -6.88
C TYR A 79 6.44 1.12 -7.88
N MET A 80 6.14 0.53 -9.05
CA MET A 80 7.01 0.63 -10.23
C MET A 80 6.66 1.87 -11.06
N ASP A 81 5.39 1.97 -11.46
CA ASP A 81 4.82 3.11 -12.17
C ASP A 81 3.44 3.43 -11.58
N ILE A 82 3.14 4.70 -11.34
CA ILE A 82 1.78 5.16 -11.04
C ILE A 82 1.03 5.31 -12.35
N ARG A 83 -0.09 4.58 -12.50
CA ARG A 83 -0.94 4.62 -13.70
C ARG A 83 -2.21 5.44 -13.46
N ALA A 84 -2.05 6.75 -13.41
CA ALA A 84 -3.11 7.74 -13.20
C ALA A 84 -3.66 8.31 -14.53
N PHE A 85 -4.12 7.44 -15.44
CA PHE A 85 -4.41 7.81 -16.84
C PHE A 85 -5.83 8.38 -17.11
N GLY A 86 -6.71 8.42 -16.10
CA GLY A 86 -8.07 8.94 -16.23
C GLY A 86 -8.16 10.45 -16.06
N LYS A 87 -9.27 11.06 -16.48
CA LYS A 87 -9.55 12.48 -16.23
C LYS A 87 -9.54 12.74 -14.71
N GLY A 88 -8.71 13.68 -14.25
CA GLY A 88 -8.60 14.00 -12.83
C GLY A 88 -7.69 13.07 -12.02
N TYR A 89 -7.17 11.98 -12.60
CA TYR A 89 -6.42 10.98 -11.83
C TYR A 89 -5.02 11.48 -11.47
N GLU A 90 -4.37 12.22 -12.37
CA GLU A 90 -3.08 12.84 -12.08
C GLU A 90 -3.22 13.86 -10.94
N GLN A 91 -4.26 14.70 -10.96
CA GLN A 91 -4.55 15.62 -9.87
C GLN A 91 -4.85 14.88 -8.56
N PHE A 92 -5.55 13.75 -8.64
CA PHE A 92 -5.82 12.90 -7.47
C PHE A 92 -4.53 12.33 -6.86
N TYR A 93 -3.61 11.86 -7.70
CA TYR A 93 -2.27 11.42 -7.27
C TYR A 93 -1.48 12.57 -6.62
N GLN A 94 -1.46 13.76 -7.23
CA GLN A 94 -0.79 14.94 -6.69
C GLN A 94 -1.37 15.38 -5.34
N ASN A 95 -2.69 15.35 -5.20
CA ASN A 95 -3.34 15.65 -3.92
C ASN A 95 -2.94 14.65 -2.84
N ALA A 96 -2.86 13.36 -3.15
CA ALA A 96 -2.40 12.35 -2.21
C ALA A 96 -0.96 12.62 -1.73
N MET A 97 -0.05 13.00 -2.63
CA MET A 97 1.30 13.43 -2.26
C MET A 97 1.27 14.67 -1.34
N ALA A 98 0.44 15.66 -1.66
CA ALA A 98 0.29 16.87 -0.84
C ALA A 98 -0.30 16.59 0.56
N MET A 99 -1.02 15.48 0.73
CA MET A 99 -1.51 15.00 2.02
C MET A 99 -0.45 14.27 2.86
N GLY A 100 0.80 14.18 2.38
CA GLY A 100 1.90 13.54 3.10
C GLY A 100 2.05 12.04 2.84
N ILE A 101 1.25 11.47 1.94
CA ILE A 101 1.37 10.05 1.57
C ILE A 101 2.69 9.85 0.80
N GLN A 102 3.52 8.93 1.28
CA GLN A 102 4.83 8.66 0.70
C GLN A 102 4.71 7.71 -0.49
N PHE A 103 5.38 8.05 -1.59
CA PHE A 103 5.44 7.21 -2.79
C PHE A 103 6.88 6.73 -2.94
N VAL A 104 7.09 5.43 -2.73
CA VAL A 104 8.41 4.80 -2.79
C VAL A 104 8.54 4.08 -4.11
N LYS A 105 9.40 4.59 -5.00
CA LYS A 105 9.65 3.96 -6.28
C LYS A 105 10.54 2.73 -6.11
N GLY A 106 9.91 1.56 -6.15
CA GLY A 106 10.57 0.27 -6.00
C GLY A 106 9.61 -0.91 -6.10
N LYS A 107 10.13 -2.05 -6.56
CA LYS A 107 9.37 -3.31 -6.57
C LYS A 107 9.68 -4.10 -5.29
N VAL A 108 8.65 -4.41 -4.52
CA VAL A 108 8.77 -5.31 -3.37
C VAL A 108 9.05 -6.72 -3.87
N ALA A 109 10.14 -7.31 -3.39
CA ALA A 109 10.59 -8.65 -3.73
C ALA A 109 10.01 -9.69 -2.76
N THR A 110 10.08 -9.42 -1.46
CA THR A 110 9.58 -10.32 -0.42
C THR A 110 8.95 -9.56 0.73
N ILE A 111 7.99 -10.21 1.39
CA ILE A 111 7.39 -9.77 2.64
C ILE A 111 7.61 -10.89 3.66
N ALA A 112 8.20 -10.56 4.80
CA ALA A 112 8.46 -11.49 5.89
C ALA A 112 7.84 -10.98 7.19
N ALA A 113 7.69 -11.86 8.19
CA ALA A 113 7.42 -11.43 9.55
C ALA A 113 8.63 -10.65 10.08
N GLY A 114 8.38 -9.43 10.55
CA GLY A 114 9.35 -8.60 11.28
C GLY A 114 9.23 -8.81 12.78
N GLU A 115 9.91 -7.97 13.55
CA GLU A 115 9.82 -7.93 15.00
C GLU A 115 8.47 -7.34 15.45
N ASP A 116 8.02 -7.66 16.66
CA ASP A 116 6.80 -7.12 17.28
C ASP A 116 5.52 -7.23 16.44
N GLY A 117 5.43 -8.27 15.59
CA GLY A 117 4.27 -8.51 14.73
C GLY A 117 4.21 -7.63 13.48
N LYS A 118 5.21 -6.78 13.24
CA LYS A 118 5.33 -5.96 12.02
C LYS A 118 5.57 -6.84 10.79
N ALA A 119 5.31 -6.28 9.62
CA ALA A 119 5.65 -6.87 8.34
C ALA A 119 6.88 -6.17 7.77
N ARG A 120 7.89 -6.96 7.41
CA ARG A 120 9.16 -6.49 6.86
C ARG A 120 9.16 -6.66 5.34
N LEU A 121 9.27 -5.55 4.62
CA LEU A 121 9.31 -5.49 3.16
C LEU A 121 10.76 -5.37 2.72
N ARG A 122 11.17 -6.26 1.81
CA ARG A 122 12.43 -6.11 1.07
C ARG A 122 12.09 -5.67 -0.35
N TYR A 123 12.61 -4.53 -0.77
CA TYR A 123 12.32 -3.96 -2.09
C TYR A 123 13.59 -3.44 -2.75
N GLU A 124 13.56 -3.41 -4.08
CA GLU A 124 14.62 -2.75 -4.86
C GLU A 124 14.23 -1.29 -5.04
N ALA A 125 14.93 -0.39 -4.35
CA ALA A 125 14.74 1.04 -4.50
C ALA A 125 15.32 1.48 -5.85
N GLN A 126 14.55 2.23 -6.63
CA GLN A 126 15.04 2.86 -7.86
C GLN A 126 15.56 4.28 -7.62
N GLU A 127 15.40 4.78 -6.41
CA GLU A 127 15.86 6.09 -5.94
C GLU A 127 17.06 5.91 -4.98
N ALA A 128 17.80 6.98 -4.68
CA ALA A 128 18.94 6.99 -3.75
C ALA A 128 20.15 6.08 -4.10
N GLY A 129 20.47 5.93 -5.39
CA GLY A 129 21.65 5.19 -5.84
C GLY A 129 21.40 3.71 -6.16
N GLY A 130 20.16 3.25 -5.99
CA GLY A 130 19.76 1.89 -6.30
C GLY A 130 20.11 0.89 -5.21
N GLY A 131 19.46 -0.27 -5.26
CA GLY A 131 19.81 -1.41 -4.41
C GLY A 131 18.68 -1.89 -3.52
N VAL A 132 19.02 -2.89 -2.71
CA VAL A 132 18.06 -3.56 -1.83
C VAL A 132 17.87 -2.74 -0.57
N SER A 133 16.64 -2.27 -0.36
CA SER A 133 16.20 -1.57 0.84
C SER A 133 15.22 -2.44 1.63
N VAL A 134 15.09 -2.11 2.92
CA VAL A 134 14.19 -2.77 3.85
C VAL A 134 13.36 -1.70 4.54
N ALA A 135 12.06 -1.94 4.64
CA ALA A 135 11.14 -1.14 5.43
C ALA A 135 10.28 -2.06 6.29
N GLU A 136 9.81 -1.55 7.43
CA GLU A 136 8.90 -2.25 8.32
C GLU A 136 7.63 -1.44 8.50
N HIS A 137 6.50 -2.13 8.47
CA HIS A 137 5.18 -1.52 8.65
C HIS A 137 4.37 -2.36 9.63
N ASP A 138 3.51 -1.69 10.40
CA ASP A 138 2.59 -2.38 11.30
C ASP A 138 1.52 -3.15 10.52
N LEU A 139 1.12 -2.62 9.36
CA LEU A 139 0.14 -3.23 8.47
C LEU A 139 0.57 -3.10 7.01
N VAL A 140 0.48 -4.18 6.26
CA VAL A 140 0.76 -4.18 4.82
C VAL A 140 -0.48 -4.54 4.03
N VAL A 141 -0.77 -3.75 3.01
CA VAL A 141 -1.88 -3.95 2.09
C VAL A 141 -1.35 -4.42 0.74
N LEU A 142 -1.73 -5.62 0.33
CA LEU A 142 -1.46 -6.14 -1.01
C LEU A 142 -2.51 -5.59 -1.97
N SER A 143 -2.06 -4.75 -2.89
CA SER A 143 -2.91 -4.19 -3.95
C SER A 143 -3.04 -5.21 -5.07
N LEU A 144 -3.91 -6.20 -4.84
CA LEU A 144 -4.22 -7.27 -5.77
C LEU A 144 -4.76 -6.77 -7.10
N GLY A 145 -4.31 -7.43 -8.17
CA GLY A 145 -4.79 -7.25 -9.53
C GLY A 145 -6.18 -7.80 -9.80
#